data_AF-A0A2V6CLA9-F1
#
_entry.id   AF-A0A2V6CLA9-F1
#
_cell.length_a   1.000
_cell.length_b   1.000
_cell.length_c   1.000
_cell.angle_alpha   90.00
_cell.angle_beta   90.00
_cell.angle_gamma   90.00
#
_symmetry.space_group_name_H-M   'P 1'
#
loop_
_entity.id
_entity.type
_entity.pdbx_description
1 polymer ?
#
loop_
_entity_poly.entity_id
_entity_poly.type
_entity_poly.pdbx_seq_one_letter_code
_entity_poly.pdbx_strand_id
1 'polypeptide(L)'
;AFAHGGGAFPFTIGRIEHAFHVRPELVAIDNRTNPRSYLANGKTAARFYVDSLVHDANALRTLIRLFGLQRVALGSDYPFPLGEMKAGQLIEAMNLSDKEKEQLLYGTAREFLAL
;
A
#
# COMPACT_ATOMS: atom_id res chain seq x y z
N ALA A 1 -7.68 -5.06 -5.07
CA ALA A 1 -6.28 -4.87 -4.64
C ALA A 1 -5.44 -4.46 -5.85
N PHE A 2 -4.31 -3.79 -5.65
CA PHE A 2 -3.38 -3.43 -6.72
C PHE A 2 -2.01 -4.06 -6.45
N ALA A 3 -1.42 -4.65 -7.49
CA ALA A 3 -0.14 -5.33 -7.40
C ALA A 3 1.05 -4.35 -7.36
N HIS A 4 2.23 -4.85 -7.00
CA HIS A 4 3.51 -4.14 -7.00
C HIS A 4 3.50 -2.87 -6.14
N GLY A 5 2.95 -2.94 -4.93
CA GLY A 5 2.82 -1.80 -4.03
C GLY A 5 1.90 -0.68 -4.51
N GLY A 6 1.08 -0.93 -5.55
CA GLY A 6 0.34 0.13 -6.24
C GLY A 6 1.20 0.95 -7.22
N GLY A 7 2.36 0.42 -7.62
CA GLY A 7 3.28 1.04 -8.56
C GLY A 7 3.81 2.40 -8.06
N ALA A 8 3.74 3.42 -8.91
CA ALA A 8 4.23 4.77 -8.57
C ALA A 8 3.22 5.62 -7.78
N PHE A 9 2.00 5.14 -7.57
CA PHE A 9 0.96 5.92 -6.89
C PHE A 9 1.37 6.41 -5.48
N PRO A 10 1.94 5.56 -4.59
CA PRO A 10 2.32 5.99 -3.24
C PRO A 10 3.32 7.15 -3.23
N PHE A 11 4.25 7.17 -4.20
CA PHE A 11 5.24 8.24 -4.33
C PHE A 11 4.64 9.53 -4.92
N THR A 12 3.65 9.40 -5.81
CA THR A 12 3.08 10.53 -6.55
C THR A 12 1.88 11.19 -5.87
N ILE A 13 1.33 10.61 -4.79
CA ILE A 13 0.11 11.10 -4.12
C ILE A 13 0.16 12.58 -3.75
N GLY A 14 1.30 13.10 -3.29
CA GLY A 14 1.42 14.51 -2.92
C GLY A 14 1.22 15.45 -4.12
N ARG A 15 1.69 15.06 -5.31
CA ARG A 15 1.47 15.82 -6.55
C ARG A 15 0.01 15.75 -6.99
N ILE A 16 -0.62 14.58 -6.87
CA ILE A 16 -2.03 14.38 -7.20
C ILE A 16 -2.91 15.25 -6.28
N GLU A 17 -2.65 15.25 -4.97
CA GLU A 17 -3.36 16.10 -4.02
C GLU A 17 -3.13 17.59 -4.29
N HIS A 18 -1.89 18.00 -4.61
CA HIS A 18 -1.61 19.39 -4.95
C HIS A 18 -2.45 19.85 -6.14
N ALA A 19 -2.51 19.05 -7.21
CA ALA A 19 -3.34 19.34 -8.38
C ALA A 19 -4.83 19.44 -8.03
N PHE A 20 -5.31 18.56 -7.14
CA PHE A 20 -6.69 18.62 -6.64
C PHE A 20 -7.01 19.97 -5.97
N HIS A 21 -6.07 20.54 -5.21
CA HIS A 21 -6.26 21.85 -4.58
C HIS A 21 -6.12 23.02 -5.56
N VAL A 22 -5.19 22.96 -6.51
CA VAL A 22 -4.86 24.13 -7.35
C VAL A 22 -5.59 24.17 -8.69
N ARG A 23 -6.05 23.03 -9.22
CA ARG A 23 -6.77 22.90 -10.50
C ARG A 23 -8.00 21.97 -10.38
N PRO A 24 -8.88 22.14 -9.38
CA PRO A 24 -10.03 21.25 -9.18
C PRO A 24 -10.98 21.19 -10.37
N GLU A 25 -11.07 22.25 -11.16
CA GLU A 25 -11.87 22.30 -12.38
C GLU A 25 -11.35 21.37 -13.49
N LEU A 26 -10.08 20.94 -13.42
CA LEU A 26 -9.52 19.95 -14.33
C LEU A 26 -9.54 18.53 -13.77
N VAL A 27 -9.26 18.36 -12.46
CA VAL A 27 -8.96 17.03 -11.89
C VAL A 27 -9.99 16.53 -10.88
N ALA A 28 -10.95 17.36 -10.49
CA ALA A 28 -12.00 17.04 -9.51
C ALA A 28 -13.41 17.19 -10.09
N ILE A 29 -13.57 16.93 -11.40
CA ILE A 29 -14.83 17.06 -12.14
C ILE A 29 -15.87 16.06 -11.59
N ASP A 30 -15.51 14.77 -11.55
CA ASP A 30 -16.39 13.69 -11.12
C ASP A 30 -16.21 13.31 -9.65
N ASN A 31 -15.09 13.69 -9.05
CA ASN A 31 -14.76 13.38 -7.68
C ASN A 31 -14.24 14.59 -6.93
N ARG A 32 -15.10 15.15 -6.07
CA ARG A 32 -14.78 16.30 -5.22
C ARG A 32 -14.17 15.92 -3.87
N THR A 33 -13.77 14.66 -3.69
CA THR A 33 -13.11 14.18 -2.48
C THR A 33 -11.61 14.25 -2.66
N ASN A 34 -10.89 14.84 -1.69
CA ASN A 34 -9.43 14.86 -1.72
C ASN A 34 -8.89 13.42 -1.79
N PRO A 35 -7.92 13.12 -2.69
CA PRO A 35 -7.41 11.77 -2.90
C PRO A 35 -6.83 11.11 -1.63
N ARG A 36 -6.27 11.90 -0.69
CA ARG A 36 -5.75 11.38 0.58
C ARG A 36 -6.85 10.89 1.52
N SER A 37 -8.10 11.31 1.34
CA SER A 37 -9.23 10.79 2.11
C SER A 37 -9.57 9.32 1.80
N TYR A 38 -9.01 8.78 0.71
CA TYR A 38 -9.12 7.35 0.38
C TYR A 38 -8.00 6.49 0.98
N LEU A 39 -6.96 7.13 1.51
CA LEU A 39 -5.83 6.49 2.15
C LEU A 39 -6.03 6.40 3.66
N ALA A 40 -5.15 5.65 4.32
CA ALA A 40 -5.21 5.53 5.76
C ALA A 40 -5.00 6.89 6.42
N ASN A 41 -5.82 7.15 7.41
CA ASN A 41 -5.62 8.22 8.37
C ASN A 41 -5.86 7.61 9.77
N GLY A 42 -5.42 8.28 10.84
CA GLY A 42 -5.49 7.73 12.19
C GLY A 42 -6.89 7.34 12.70
N LYS A 43 -7.94 7.50 11.88
CA LYS A 43 -9.32 7.10 12.18
C LYS A 43 -9.89 6.06 11.21
N THR A 44 -9.37 5.95 9.99
CA THR A 44 -9.92 5.07 8.94
C THR A 44 -8.83 4.35 8.16
N ALA A 45 -9.05 3.07 7.88
CA ALA A 45 -8.21 2.31 6.96
C ALA A 45 -8.29 2.85 5.53
N ALA A 46 -7.25 2.60 4.71
CA ALA A 46 -7.33 2.87 3.28
C ALA A 46 -8.47 2.07 2.63
N ARG A 47 -9.07 2.64 1.58
CA ARG A 47 -10.24 2.04 0.91
C ARG A 47 -9.90 0.88 -0.03
N PHE A 48 -8.62 0.65 -0.27
CA PHE A 48 -8.14 -0.42 -1.12
C PHE A 48 -6.84 -1.01 -0.58
N TYR A 49 -6.50 -2.18 -1.12
CA TYR A 49 -5.35 -2.98 -0.72
C TYR A 49 -4.24 -2.88 -1.77
N VAL A 50 -3.00 -2.98 -1.32
CA VAL A 50 -1.81 -3.20 -2.15
C VAL A 50 -1.03 -4.41 -1.65
N ASP A 51 -0.18 -4.99 -2.51
CA ASP A 51 0.81 -5.95 -2.05
C ASP A 51 2.09 -5.26 -1.52
N SER A 52 3.01 -6.05 -0.96
CA SER A 52 4.29 -5.60 -0.41
C SER A 52 5.46 -5.65 -1.41
N LEU A 53 5.22 -5.96 -2.68
CA LEU A 53 6.30 -6.25 -3.63
C LEU A 53 6.91 -4.95 -4.16
N VAL A 54 7.90 -4.42 -3.44
CA VAL A 54 8.58 -3.16 -3.76
C VAL A 54 10.11 -3.22 -3.69
N HIS A 55 10.69 -4.35 -3.27
CA HIS A 55 12.14 -4.61 -3.20
C HIS A 55 12.99 -3.62 -2.38
N ASP A 56 12.35 -2.69 -1.64
CA ASP A 56 13.03 -1.70 -0.80
C ASP A 56 12.27 -1.46 0.51
N ALA A 57 13.01 -1.37 1.61
CA ALA A 57 12.44 -1.23 2.94
C ALA A 57 11.79 0.14 3.16
N ASN A 58 12.33 1.22 2.58
CA ASN A 58 11.75 2.56 2.73
C ASN A 58 10.48 2.73 1.90
N ALA A 59 10.43 2.11 0.73
CA ALA A 59 9.23 1.99 -0.07
C ALA A 59 8.13 1.25 0.72
N LEU A 60 8.45 0.11 1.33
CA LEU A 60 7.48 -0.64 2.15
C LEU A 60 7.03 0.15 3.39
N ARG A 61 7.93 0.88 4.07
CA ARG A 61 7.54 1.82 5.15
C ARG A 61 6.58 2.89 4.65
N THR A 62 6.79 3.39 3.43
CA THR A 62 5.90 4.36 2.81
C THR A 62 4.52 3.77 2.52
N LEU A 63 4.46 2.53 2.03
CA LEU A 63 3.18 1.81 1.87
C LEU A 63 2.46 1.67 3.21
N ILE A 64 3.13 1.16 4.23
CA ILE A 64 2.54 0.99 5.57
C ILE A 64 1.98 2.31 6.10
N ARG A 65 2.71 3.42 5.92
CA ARG A 65 2.26 4.75 6.34
C ARG A 65 1.02 5.24 5.58
N LEU A 66 0.94 4.98 4.27
CA LEU A 66 -0.16 5.48 3.43
C LEU A 66 -1.39 4.57 3.44
N PHE A 67 -1.20 3.27 3.57
CA PHE A 67 -2.26 2.26 3.48
C PHE A 67 -2.68 1.73 4.84
N GLY A 68 -1.80 1.78 5.83
CA GLY A 68 -1.96 1.06 7.08
C GLY A 68 -1.61 -0.42 6.92
N LEU A 69 -1.22 -1.06 8.02
CA LEU A 69 -0.85 -2.48 8.03
C LEU A 69 -1.97 -3.38 7.50
N GLN A 70 -3.23 -3.03 7.77
CA GLN A 70 -4.42 -3.80 7.41
C GLN A 70 -4.75 -3.73 5.90
N ARG A 71 -4.00 -2.97 5.11
CA ARG A 71 -4.24 -2.80 3.67
C ARG A 71 -2.99 -3.05 2.82
N VAL A 72 -1.92 -3.56 3.44
CA VAL A 72 -0.73 -4.09 2.75
C VAL A 72 -0.66 -5.58 3.03
N ALA A 73 -0.66 -6.39 1.96
CA ALA A 73 -0.54 -7.85 2.05
C ALA A 73 0.78 -8.32 1.43
N LEU A 74 1.29 -9.46 1.88
CA LEU A 74 2.40 -10.13 1.19
C LEU A 74 2.02 -10.46 -0.26
N GLY A 75 2.88 -10.08 -1.21
CA GLY A 75 2.86 -10.55 -2.59
C GLY A 75 4.28 -10.76 -3.08
N SER A 76 4.52 -11.87 -3.80
CA SER A 76 5.86 -12.26 -4.26
C SER A 76 6.05 -12.22 -5.77
N ASP A 77 4.97 -12.19 -6.55
CA ASP A 77 5.02 -12.37 -8.02
C ASP A 77 5.71 -13.69 -8.47
N TYR A 78 5.64 -14.73 -7.62
CA TYR A 78 6.08 -16.07 -7.97
C TYR A 78 5.25 -16.64 -9.14
N PRO A 79 5.85 -17.33 -10.13
CA PRO A 79 7.25 -17.79 -10.22
C PRO A 79 8.17 -16.90 -11.07
N PHE A 80 7.85 -15.62 -11.25
CA PHE A 80 8.62 -14.77 -12.16
C PHE A 80 9.97 -14.32 -11.55
N PRO A 81 11.02 -14.15 -12.37
CA PRO A 81 12.36 -13.80 -11.89
C PRO A 81 12.48 -12.38 -11.31
N LEU A 82 11.53 -11.49 -11.61
CA LEU A 82 11.45 -10.15 -11.03
C LEU A 82 10.74 -10.13 -9.66
N GLY A 83 10.16 -11.26 -9.26
CA GLY A 83 9.49 -11.41 -7.98
C GLY A 83 10.45 -11.54 -6.79
N GLU A 84 9.88 -11.68 -5.60
CA GLU A 84 10.60 -11.99 -4.39
C GLU A 84 10.79 -13.52 -4.27
N MET A 85 12.02 -14.00 -4.51
CA MET A 85 12.34 -15.44 -4.53
C MET A 85 11.98 -16.17 -3.23
N LYS A 86 12.25 -15.53 -2.08
CA LYS A 86 11.79 -15.99 -0.77
C LYS A 86 10.70 -15.06 -0.28
N ALA A 87 9.45 -15.42 -0.56
CA ALA A 87 8.29 -14.63 -0.19
C ALA A 87 8.34 -14.21 1.30
N GLY A 88 8.22 -12.90 1.55
CA GLY A 88 8.23 -12.30 2.88
C GLY A 88 9.61 -11.96 3.42
N GLN A 89 10.70 -12.24 2.70
CA GLN A 89 12.06 -11.93 3.14
C GLN A 89 12.25 -10.45 3.47
N LEU A 90 11.72 -9.54 2.66
CA LEU A 90 11.77 -8.10 2.91
C LEU A 90 11.06 -7.74 4.22
N ILE A 91 9.83 -8.24 4.42
CA ILE A 91 9.05 -8.01 5.65
C ILE A 91 9.80 -8.53 6.87
N GLU A 92 10.39 -9.71 6.77
CA GLU A 92 11.12 -10.34 7.87
C GLU A 92 12.40 -9.59 8.24
N ALA A 93 13.09 -9.00 7.27
CA ALA A 93 14.28 -8.21 7.49
C ALA A 93 14.01 -6.83 8.08
N MET A 94 12.76 -6.36 8.11
CA MET A 94 12.41 -5.07 8.68
C MET A 94 12.35 -5.10 10.21
N ASN A 95 12.78 -4.01 10.83
CA ASN A 95 12.52 -3.73 12.25
C ASN A 95 11.04 -3.33 12.44
N LEU A 96 10.20 -4.35 12.58
CA LEU A 96 8.76 -4.30 12.87
C LEU A 96 8.49 -5.27 14.03
N SER A 97 7.45 -5.02 14.81
CA SER A 97 6.99 -5.97 15.82
C SER A 97 6.43 -7.24 15.18
N ASP A 98 6.43 -8.35 15.93
CA ASP A 98 5.92 -9.64 15.44
C ASP A 98 4.47 -9.51 14.96
N LYS A 99 3.63 -8.79 15.70
CA LYS A 99 2.24 -8.52 15.31
C LYS A 99 2.10 -7.78 13.98
N GLU A 100 2.99 -6.83 13.70
CA GLU A 100 2.99 -6.10 12.42
C GLU A 100 3.43 -7.02 11.27
N LYS A 101 4.46 -7.84 11.51
CA LYS A 101 4.91 -8.84 10.52
C LYS A 101 3.80 -9.85 10.22
N GLU A 102 3.16 -10.42 11.25
CA GLU A 102 2.04 -11.34 11.09
C GLU A 102 0.90 -10.74 10.27
N GLN A 103 0.55 -9.48 10.54
CA GLN A 103 -0.47 -8.76 9.78
C GLN A 103 -0.09 -8.65 8.29
N LEU A 104 1.15 -8.29 7.98
CA LEU A 104 1.63 -8.15 6.59
C LEU A 104 1.76 -9.50 5.88
N LEU A 105 2.31 -10.51 6.57
CA LEU A 105 2.60 -11.84 6.01
C LEU A 105 1.32 -12.62 5.69
N TYR A 106 0.30 -12.54 6.55
CA TYR A 106 -0.93 -13.30 6.33
C TYR A 106 -2.20 -12.59 6.81
N GLY A 107 -2.17 -11.79 7.87
CA GLY A 107 -3.38 -11.23 8.48
C GLY A 107 -4.23 -10.41 7.50
N THR A 108 -3.59 -9.56 6.70
CA THR A 108 -4.26 -8.72 5.70
C THR A 108 -4.82 -9.55 4.55
N ALA A 109 -4.08 -10.57 4.09
CA ALA A 109 -4.55 -11.44 3.02
C ALA A 109 -5.77 -12.27 3.46
N ARG A 110 -5.77 -12.74 4.72
CA ARG A 110 -6.91 -13.46 5.32
C ARG A 110 -8.16 -12.60 5.43
N GLU A 111 -8.04 -11.35 5.88
CA GLU A 111 -9.15 -10.39 5.89
C GLU A 111 -9.69 -10.17 4.47
N PHE A 112 -8.79 -9.92 3.51
CA PHE A 112 -9.16 -9.62 2.13
C PHE A 112 -9.84 -10.80 1.41
N LEU A 113 -9.34 -12.02 1.61
CA LEU A 113 -9.82 -13.22 0.94
C LEU A 113 -10.91 -13.98 1.73
N ALA A 114 -11.24 -13.52 2.93
CA ALA A 114 -12.16 -14.17 3.87
C ALA A 114 -11.75 -15.63 4.20
N LEU A 115 -10.49 -15.83 4.62
CA LEU A 115 -9.87 -17.13 4.95
C LEU A 115 -9.56 -17.33 6.44
#